data_AF-G3RNH0-F1
#
_entry.id   AF-G3RNH0-F1
#
_cell.length_a   1.000
_cell.length_b   1.000
_cell.length_c   1.000
_cell.angle_alpha   90.00
_cell.angle_beta   90.00
_cell.angle_gamma   90.00
#
_symmetry.space_group_name_H-M   'P 1'
#
loop_
_entity.id
_entity.type
_entity.pdbx_description
1 polymer ?
#
loop_
_entity_poly.entity_id
_entity_poly.type
_entity_poly.pdbx_seq_one_letter_code
_entity_poly.pdbx_strand_id
1 'polypeptide(L)'
;MEPPGDWGPPPWRSTPKTDVLRLVLYLTFLGAPCYAPALPSCKEDEYPVGSECCPKCSPGYRVKEACGELTGTVCEPCPPGTYIAHLNGLSKCLQCQMCDPAMGLRASRNCSRTENAVCGCSPGHFCIVQDGDHCAACRAYATSSPGQRVQKGGTESQDTLCQNCPPGTFSPNGTLEECQHQT
;
A
#
# COMPACT_ATOMS: atom_id res chain seq x y z
N MET A 1 -33.23 -82.95 -35.19
CA MET A 1 -33.95 -81.69 -35.48
C MET A 1 -33.24 -80.60 -34.68
N GLU A 2 -32.56 -79.69 -35.39
CA GLU A 2 -32.04 -78.34 -35.04
C GLU A 2 -31.25 -78.07 -33.73
N PRO A 3 -30.27 -77.14 -33.76
CA PRO A 3 -29.22 -76.95 -32.76
C PRO A 3 -29.53 -75.81 -31.76
N PRO A 4 -28.59 -75.48 -30.86
CA PRO A 4 -28.24 -74.07 -30.70
C PRO A 4 -26.73 -73.84 -30.60
N GLY A 5 -26.26 -72.76 -31.27
CA GLY A 5 -24.88 -72.30 -31.15
C GLY A 5 -24.62 -71.56 -29.84
N ASP A 6 -23.34 -71.32 -29.53
CA ASP A 6 -22.87 -70.05 -29.00
C ASP A 6 -21.32 -69.98 -29.00
N TRP A 7 -20.81 -68.93 -29.64
CA TRP A 7 -19.59 -68.13 -29.43
C TRP A 7 -18.41 -68.71 -28.61
N GLY A 8 -17.27 -68.88 -29.29
CA GLY A 8 -15.96 -69.00 -28.64
C GLY A 8 -15.33 -67.63 -28.29
N PRO A 9 -14.53 -67.52 -27.20
CA PRO A 9 -13.90 -66.28 -26.75
C PRO A 9 -12.55 -65.95 -27.44
N PRO A 10 -12.03 -64.70 -27.33
CA PRO A 10 -10.96 -64.13 -28.17
C PRO A 10 -9.53 -64.43 -27.64
N PRO A 11 -8.46 -64.09 -28.40
CA PRO A 11 -7.10 -64.48 -28.07
C PRO A 11 -6.45 -63.56 -27.02
N TRP A 12 -5.67 -64.17 -26.12
CA TRP A 12 -4.92 -63.50 -25.07
C TRP A 12 -3.65 -62.81 -25.60
N ARG A 13 -3.43 -61.55 -25.17
CA ARG A 13 -2.25 -60.73 -25.47
C ARG A 13 -1.03 -61.15 -24.65
N SER A 14 0.14 -61.10 -25.29
CA SER A 14 1.46 -61.24 -24.69
C SER A 14 1.83 -59.99 -23.86
N THR A 15 2.46 -60.19 -22.70
CA THR A 15 2.95 -59.14 -21.81
C THR A 15 4.25 -58.50 -22.31
N PRO A 16 4.44 -57.18 -22.18
CA PRO A 16 5.71 -56.52 -22.45
C PRO A 16 6.58 -56.50 -21.19
N LYS A 17 7.85 -56.90 -21.31
CA LYS A 17 8.88 -56.76 -20.26
C LYS A 17 9.21 -55.27 -20.07
N THR A 18 9.03 -54.78 -18.86
CA THR A 18 9.31 -53.40 -18.43
C THR A 18 10.81 -53.12 -18.39
N ASP A 19 11.26 -52.13 -19.14
CA ASP A 19 12.66 -51.73 -19.27
C ASP A 19 13.07 -50.82 -18.09
N VAL A 20 13.58 -51.47 -17.04
CA VAL A 20 14.00 -50.86 -15.77
C VAL A 20 15.05 -49.77 -15.97
N LEU A 21 15.86 -49.84 -17.04
CA LEU A 21 16.94 -48.90 -17.30
C LEU A 21 16.43 -47.48 -17.62
N ARG A 22 15.27 -47.37 -18.27
CA ARG A 22 14.64 -46.07 -18.53
C ARG A 22 14.09 -45.42 -17.26
N LEU A 23 13.53 -46.20 -16.34
CA LEU A 23 13.00 -45.70 -15.07
C LEU A 23 14.11 -45.14 -14.16
N VAL A 24 15.28 -45.76 -14.13
CA VAL A 24 16.43 -45.27 -13.34
C VAL A 24 16.97 -43.95 -13.91
N LEU A 25 17.01 -43.80 -15.24
CA LEU A 25 17.44 -42.54 -15.87
C LEU A 25 16.47 -41.37 -15.58
N TYR A 26 15.16 -41.62 -15.50
CA TYR A 26 14.19 -40.58 -15.14
C TYR A 26 14.31 -40.12 -13.67
N LEU A 27 14.73 -41.01 -12.77
CA LEU A 27 14.88 -40.72 -11.34
C LEU A 27 16.11 -39.86 -11.01
N THR A 28 17.16 -39.89 -11.85
CA THR A 28 18.35 -39.05 -11.65
C THR A 28 18.20 -37.63 -12.19
N PHE A 29 17.32 -37.40 -13.17
CA PHE A 29 17.07 -36.05 -13.72
C PHE A 29 16.06 -35.20 -12.94
N LEU A 30 15.22 -35.79 -12.08
CA LEU A 30 14.23 -35.08 -11.25
C LEU A 30 14.73 -34.73 -9.83
N GLY A 31 15.98 -35.06 -9.51
CA GLY A 31 16.50 -35.03 -8.14
C GLY A 31 17.72 -34.15 -7.94
N ALA A 32 17.95 -33.11 -8.76
CA ALA A 32 18.88 -32.06 -8.36
C ALA A 32 18.22 -31.25 -7.25
N PRO A 33 18.69 -31.31 -5.98
CA PRO A 33 18.17 -30.47 -4.93
C PRO A 33 18.39 -29.03 -5.39
N CYS A 34 17.33 -28.23 -5.48
CA CYS A 34 17.49 -26.78 -5.52
C CYS A 34 18.15 -26.38 -4.20
N TYR A 35 19.48 -26.36 -4.17
CA TYR A 35 20.23 -25.64 -3.15
C TYR A 35 19.98 -24.16 -3.41
N ALA A 36 18.81 -23.68 -2.99
CA ALA A 36 18.63 -22.26 -2.74
C ALA A 36 19.61 -21.94 -1.61
N PRO A 37 20.63 -21.10 -1.83
CA PRO A 37 21.49 -20.67 -0.74
C PRO A 37 20.57 -20.04 0.32
N ALA A 38 20.55 -20.61 1.51
CA ALA A 38 19.83 -20.03 2.63
C ALA A 38 20.42 -18.63 2.87
N LEU A 39 19.56 -17.61 2.85
CA LEU A 39 19.97 -16.27 3.23
C LEU A 39 20.60 -16.34 4.64
N PRO A 40 21.71 -15.62 4.89
CA PRO A 40 22.31 -15.62 6.21
C PRO A 40 21.30 -15.10 7.24
N SER A 41 21.23 -15.76 8.39
CA SER A 41 20.36 -15.35 9.50
C SER A 41 21.01 -14.19 10.24
N CYS A 42 20.78 -12.97 9.76
CA CYS A 42 21.28 -11.75 10.39
C CYS A 42 20.43 -11.34 11.59
N LYS A 43 21.01 -10.53 12.50
CA LYS A 43 20.25 -9.91 13.61
C LYS A 43 19.26 -8.87 13.09
N GLU A 44 18.35 -8.45 13.96
CA GLU A 44 17.33 -7.44 13.64
C GLU A 44 17.93 -6.09 13.20
N ASP A 45 19.10 -5.72 13.71
CA ASP A 45 19.83 -4.50 13.36
C ASP A 45 20.86 -4.70 12.23
N GLU A 46 20.86 -5.87 11.57
CA GLU A 46 21.78 -6.24 10.50
C GLU A 46 21.03 -6.62 9.20
N TYR A 47 21.66 -6.47 8.04
CA TYR A 47 21.11 -6.86 6.74
C TYR A 47 22.10 -7.75 5.96
N PRO A 48 21.60 -8.68 5.13
CA PRO A 48 22.46 -9.62 4.42
C PRO A 48 23.21 -8.96 3.25
N VAL A 49 24.50 -9.23 3.14
CA VAL A 49 25.36 -8.89 2.00
C VAL A 49 26.12 -10.15 1.57
N GLY A 50 25.60 -10.83 0.54
CA GLY A 50 26.10 -12.16 0.18
C GLY A 50 25.88 -13.17 1.32
N SER A 51 26.95 -13.72 1.87
CA SER A 51 26.94 -14.64 3.02
C SER A 51 27.21 -13.96 4.36
N GLU A 52 27.45 -12.65 4.38
CA GLU A 52 27.77 -11.88 5.59
C GLU A 52 26.59 -11.01 6.03
N CYS A 53 26.65 -10.53 7.27
CA CYS A 53 25.67 -9.64 7.86
C CYS A 53 26.32 -8.29 8.18
N CYS A 54 25.70 -7.22 7.68
CA CYS A 54 26.19 -5.86 7.84
C CYS A 54 25.27 -5.04 8.74
N PRO A 55 25.80 -4.11 9.56
CA PRO A 55 24.97 -3.21 10.37
C PRO A 55 24.06 -2.33 9.50
N LYS A 56 22.78 -2.20 9.85
CA LYS A 56 21.80 -1.35 9.14
C LYS A 56 22.09 0.15 9.32
N CYS A 57 21.60 0.95 8.37
CA CYS A 57 21.55 2.40 8.48
C CYS A 57 20.34 2.87 9.29
N SER A 58 20.53 3.94 10.06
CA SER A 58 19.48 4.61 10.84
C SER A 58 18.35 5.19 9.97
N PRO A 59 17.18 5.47 10.55
CA PRO A 59 16.13 6.24 9.88
C PRO A 59 16.68 7.53 9.24
N GLY A 60 16.20 7.84 8.04
CA GLY A 60 16.66 8.99 7.26
C GLY A 60 17.97 8.81 6.50
N TYR A 61 18.54 7.60 6.51
CA TYR A 61 19.73 7.25 5.75
C TYR A 61 19.51 5.98 4.93
N ARG A 62 20.18 5.90 3.77
CA ARG A 62 20.29 4.70 2.93
C ARG A 62 21.72 4.17 2.94
N VAL A 63 21.89 2.92 2.56
CA VAL A 63 23.20 2.33 2.29
C VAL A 63 23.80 2.98 1.05
N LYS A 64 24.99 3.55 1.19
CA LYS A 64 25.84 4.03 0.10
C LYS A 64 26.85 2.97 -0.32
N GLU A 65 27.47 2.32 0.67
CA GLU A 65 28.44 1.25 0.50
C GLU A 65 28.22 0.18 1.57
N ALA A 66 28.32 -1.09 1.19
CA ALA A 66 28.18 -2.20 2.11
C ALA A 66 29.33 -2.23 3.13
N CYS A 67 29.12 -2.96 4.22
CA CYS A 67 30.22 -3.24 5.14
C CYS A 67 31.26 -4.16 4.48
N GLY A 68 32.46 -4.20 5.06
CA GLY A 68 33.50 -5.17 4.74
C GLY A 68 34.00 -5.81 6.03
N GLU A 69 34.95 -6.74 5.92
CA GLU A 69 35.43 -7.57 7.05
C GLU A 69 35.85 -6.73 8.28
N LEU A 70 36.41 -5.53 8.06
CA LEU A 70 36.86 -4.62 9.12
C LEU A 70 36.21 -3.23 9.07
N THR A 71 35.26 -3.00 8.16
CA THR A 71 34.64 -1.68 7.94
C THR A 71 33.13 -1.76 8.07
N GLY A 72 32.52 -0.80 8.78
CA GLY A 72 31.07 -0.72 8.89
C GLY A 72 30.38 -0.27 7.59
N THR A 73 29.06 -0.42 7.54
CA THR A 73 28.22 0.10 6.43
C THR A 73 28.35 1.62 6.32
N VAL A 74 28.59 2.12 5.11
CA VAL A 74 28.59 3.57 4.85
C VAL A 74 27.17 4.02 4.53
N CYS A 75 26.64 4.90 5.37
CA CYS A 75 25.28 5.43 5.24
C CYS A 75 25.28 6.86 4.68
N GLU A 76 24.29 7.18 3.86
CA GLU A 76 24.11 8.52 3.27
C GLU A 76 22.68 9.03 3.52
N PRO A 77 22.47 10.32 3.83
CA PRO A 77 21.14 10.86 4.07
C PRO A 77 20.20 10.65 2.89
N CYS A 78 18.92 10.47 3.16
CA CYS A 78 17.90 10.44 2.12
C CYS A 78 17.86 11.76 1.33
N PRO A 79 17.85 11.71 -0.02
CA PRO A 79 17.72 12.90 -0.85
C PRO A 79 16.36 13.60 -0.62
N PRO A 80 16.24 14.89 -0.98
CA PRO A 80 14.97 15.61 -0.91
C PRO A 80 13.84 14.85 -1.59
N GLY A 81 12.65 14.83 -0.98
CA GLY A 81 11.49 14.10 -1.49
C GLY A 81 11.49 12.60 -1.18
N THR A 82 12.40 12.12 -0.32
CA THR A 82 12.44 10.71 0.09
C THR A 82 12.68 10.53 1.59
N TYR A 83 12.29 9.36 2.11
CA TYR A 83 12.37 9.04 3.53
C TYR A 83 12.66 7.55 3.80
N ILE A 84 13.13 7.24 5.01
CA ILE A 84 13.09 5.89 5.62
C ILE A 84 12.83 6.05 7.12
N ALA A 85 11.81 5.37 7.65
CA ALA A 85 11.38 5.51 9.04
C ALA A 85 12.07 4.57 10.05
N HIS A 86 12.77 3.54 9.56
CA HIS A 86 13.31 2.46 10.40
C HIS A 86 14.77 2.13 10.04
N LEU A 87 15.42 1.33 10.90
CA LEU A 87 16.71 0.73 10.57
C LEU A 87 16.59 -0.08 9.29
N ASN A 88 17.50 0.14 8.33
CA ASN A 88 17.37 -0.44 6.99
C ASN A 88 18.71 -0.81 6.35
N GLY A 89 18.66 -1.75 5.41
CA GLY A 89 19.77 -2.09 4.50
C GLY A 89 19.49 -1.68 3.05
N LEU A 90 18.63 -0.68 2.82
CA LEU A 90 18.18 -0.31 1.48
C LEU A 90 19.21 0.63 0.82
N SER A 91 19.47 0.41 -0.46
CA SER A 91 20.33 1.30 -1.26
C SER A 91 19.60 2.54 -1.78
N LYS A 92 18.27 2.63 -1.59
CA LYS A 92 17.43 3.76 -1.99
C LYS A 92 16.38 4.05 -0.92
N CYS A 93 16.08 5.33 -0.72
CA CYS A 93 15.00 5.76 0.15
C CYS A 93 13.64 5.63 -0.53
N LEU A 94 12.58 5.58 0.29
CA LEU A 94 11.19 5.54 -0.18
C LEU A 94 10.76 6.92 -0.64
N GLN A 95 9.94 6.99 -1.69
CA GLN A 95 9.40 8.25 -2.18
C GLN A 95 8.37 8.80 -1.19
N CYS A 96 8.41 10.11 -0.93
CA CYS A 96 7.37 10.77 -0.17
C CYS A 96 6.03 10.70 -0.91
N GLN A 97 4.96 10.47 -0.17
CA GLN A 97 3.60 10.62 -0.63
C GLN A 97 3.33 12.08 -1.01
N MET A 98 2.57 12.28 -2.09
CA MET A 98 2.06 13.58 -2.50
C MET A 98 0.56 13.64 -2.18
N CYS A 99 0.12 14.79 -1.66
CA CYS A 99 -1.30 15.04 -1.40
C CYS A 99 -1.89 15.78 -2.59
N ASP A 100 -2.75 15.12 -3.36
CA ASP A 100 -3.31 15.65 -4.61
C ASP A 100 -4.31 16.81 -4.33
N PRO A 101 -3.99 18.06 -4.72
CA PRO A 101 -4.90 19.19 -4.55
C PRO A 101 -6.21 19.02 -5.32
N ALA A 102 -6.24 18.25 -6.41
CA ALA A 102 -7.45 17.98 -7.18
C ALA A 102 -8.47 17.15 -6.38
N MET A 103 -8.00 16.39 -5.39
CA MET A 103 -8.84 15.64 -4.44
C MET A 103 -9.18 16.45 -3.18
N GLY A 104 -8.87 17.75 -3.17
CA GLY A 104 -9.01 18.62 -2.01
C GLY A 104 -8.02 18.30 -0.88
N LEU A 105 -6.96 17.53 -1.15
CA LEU A 105 -5.98 17.12 -0.16
C LEU A 105 -4.84 18.14 -0.03
N ARG A 106 -4.28 18.22 1.17
CA ARG A 106 -3.07 18.96 1.51
C ARG A 106 -2.27 18.17 2.54
N ALA A 107 -0.94 18.34 2.54
CA ALA A 107 -0.10 17.79 3.60
C ALA A 107 -0.47 18.44 4.95
N SER A 108 -1.04 17.65 5.87
CA SER A 108 -1.22 18.05 7.27
C SER A 108 0.10 17.91 8.03
N ARG A 109 0.90 16.89 7.69
CA ARG A 109 2.31 16.77 8.07
C ARG A 109 3.16 16.60 6.82
N ASN A 110 4.18 17.45 6.69
CA ASN A 110 5.12 17.37 5.58
C ASN A 110 6.03 16.15 5.69
N CYS A 111 6.49 15.65 4.55
CA CYS A 111 7.51 14.63 4.52
C CYS A 111 8.83 15.13 5.13
N SER A 112 9.54 14.25 5.82
CA SER A 112 10.90 14.47 6.30
C SER A 112 11.79 13.31 5.86
N ARG A 113 13.09 13.31 6.21
CA ARG A 113 13.94 12.16 5.91
C ARG A 113 13.51 10.90 6.68
N THR A 114 12.83 11.05 7.82
CA THR A 114 12.45 9.94 8.70
C THR A 114 10.97 9.61 8.66
N GLU A 115 10.13 10.46 8.07
CA GLU A 115 8.68 10.30 8.08
C GLU A 115 8.09 10.62 6.71
N ASN A 116 7.09 9.83 6.31
CA ASN A 116 6.31 10.15 5.12
C ASN A 116 5.43 11.38 5.35
N ALA A 117 5.00 12.02 4.25
CA ALA A 117 3.92 13.00 4.33
C ALA A 117 2.61 12.34 4.78
N VAL A 118 1.79 13.09 5.48
CA VAL A 118 0.42 12.72 5.86
C VAL A 118 -0.54 13.69 5.20
N CYS A 119 -1.55 13.15 4.51
CA CYS A 119 -2.56 13.96 3.84
C CYS A 119 -3.80 14.16 4.72
N GLY A 120 -4.29 15.39 4.71
CA GLY A 120 -5.58 15.79 5.25
C GLY A 120 -6.30 16.71 4.27
N CYS A 121 -7.46 17.22 4.68
CA CYS A 121 -8.23 18.11 3.82
C CYS A 121 -7.67 19.54 3.81
N SER A 122 -7.71 20.15 2.64
CA SER A 122 -7.43 21.58 2.49
C SER A 122 -8.48 22.41 3.23
N PRO A 123 -8.16 23.65 3.63
CA PRO A 123 -9.15 24.56 4.20
C PRO A 123 -10.42 24.64 3.34
N GLY A 124 -11.58 24.65 3.99
CA GLY A 124 -12.86 24.67 3.28
C GLY A 124 -13.33 23.31 2.78
N HIS A 125 -12.70 22.19 3.19
CA HIS A 125 -13.08 20.84 2.80
C HIS A 125 -13.21 19.92 4.03
N PHE A 126 -14.02 18.86 3.89
CA PHE A 126 -14.10 17.75 4.85
C PHE A 126 -13.77 16.42 4.19
N CYS A 127 -13.37 15.47 5.01
CA CYS A 127 -13.01 14.14 4.57
C CYS A 127 -14.24 13.30 4.25
N ILE A 128 -14.26 12.69 3.06
CA ILE A 128 -15.34 11.80 2.62
C ILE A 128 -14.87 10.35 2.47
N VAL A 129 -13.57 10.10 2.42
CA VAL A 129 -12.97 8.76 2.37
C VAL A 129 -11.78 8.71 3.31
N GLN A 130 -11.84 7.82 4.31
CA GLN A 130 -10.76 7.58 5.27
C GLN A 130 -9.85 6.44 4.78
N ASP A 131 -8.55 6.55 5.05
CA ASP A 131 -7.55 5.50 4.89
C ASP A 131 -6.70 5.44 6.16
N GLY A 132 -7.06 4.53 7.07
CA GLY A 132 -6.53 4.51 8.43
C GLY A 132 -6.85 5.80 9.17
N ASP A 133 -5.82 6.47 9.68
CA ASP A 133 -5.91 7.76 10.37
C ASP A 133 -5.78 8.97 9.44
N HIS A 134 -5.78 8.76 8.12
CA HIS A 134 -5.57 9.79 7.12
C HIS A 134 -6.78 9.94 6.18
N CYS A 135 -6.90 11.10 5.55
CA CYS A 135 -7.94 11.30 4.55
C CYS A 135 -7.43 10.94 3.15
N ALA A 136 -8.17 10.09 2.44
CA ALA A 136 -7.89 9.70 1.06
C ALA A 136 -8.62 10.57 0.03
N ALA A 137 -9.76 11.19 0.38
CA ALA A 137 -10.48 12.11 -0.50
C ALA A 137 -11.29 13.13 0.29
N CYS A 138 -11.28 14.38 -0.17
CA CYS A 138 -11.99 15.48 0.46
C CYS A 138 -13.05 16.06 -0.47
N ARG A 139 -14.05 16.69 0.13
CA ARG A 139 -15.09 17.46 -0.57
C ARG A 139 -15.15 18.86 0.01
N ALA A 140 -15.32 19.86 -0.84
CA ALA A 140 -15.55 21.23 -0.40
C ALA A 140 -16.82 21.31 0.47
N TYR A 141 -16.80 22.18 1.47
CA TYR A 141 -17.97 22.45 2.29
C TYR A 141 -19.13 22.98 1.45
N ALA A 142 -20.34 22.64 1.85
CA ALA A 142 -21.56 23.25 1.33
C ALA A 142 -21.56 24.77 1.58
N THR A 143 -21.92 25.52 0.55
CA THR A 143 -22.16 26.96 0.64
C THR A 143 -23.66 27.20 0.75
N SER A 144 -24.07 27.92 1.80
CA SER A 144 -25.45 28.39 1.95
C SER A 144 -25.81 29.33 0.79
N SER A 145 -27.02 29.16 0.25
CA SER A 145 -27.57 30.06 -0.78
C SER A 145 -28.21 31.31 -0.16
N PRO A 146 -28.50 32.36 -0.94
CA PRO A 146 -29.37 33.44 -0.51
C PRO A 146 -30.67 32.92 0.11
N GLY A 147 -31.08 33.49 1.24
CA GLY A 147 -32.21 33.00 2.04
C GLY A 147 -31.89 31.82 2.97
N GLN A 148 -30.64 31.34 3.00
CA GLN A 148 -30.14 30.37 3.96
C GLN A 148 -29.11 31.01 4.91
N ARG A 149 -28.98 30.44 6.10
CA ARG A 149 -27.93 30.76 7.07
C ARG A 149 -27.04 29.56 7.29
N VAL A 150 -25.80 29.82 7.72
CA VAL A 150 -24.89 28.81 8.23
C VAL A 150 -25.36 28.43 9.63
N GLN A 151 -25.97 27.25 9.76
CA GLN A 151 -26.41 26.75 11.07
C GLN A 151 -25.24 26.17 11.88
N LYS A 152 -24.31 25.49 11.19
CA LYS A 152 -23.09 24.95 11.79
C LYS A 152 -21.99 24.95 10.73
N GLY A 153 -20.82 25.50 11.07
CA GLY A 153 -19.65 25.43 10.21
C GLY A 153 -19.14 24.00 10.04
N GLY A 154 -18.54 23.72 8.88
CA GLY A 154 -17.90 22.44 8.61
C GLY A 154 -16.66 22.18 9.47
N THR A 155 -16.32 20.90 9.62
CA THR A 155 -15.12 20.40 10.29
C THR A 155 -14.36 19.45 9.36
N GLU A 156 -13.19 18.98 9.77
CA GLU A 156 -12.41 18.00 8.98
C GLU A 156 -13.17 16.71 8.63
N SER A 157 -14.26 16.40 9.36
CA SER A 157 -15.08 15.21 9.17
C SER A 157 -16.56 15.48 8.89
N GLN A 158 -17.00 16.74 8.93
CA GLN A 158 -18.41 17.11 8.77
C GLN A 158 -18.57 18.29 7.81
N ASP A 159 -19.57 18.19 6.95
CA ASP A 159 -19.93 19.29 6.05
C ASP A 159 -20.56 20.47 6.82
N THR A 160 -20.56 21.65 6.20
CA THR A 160 -21.32 22.82 6.67
C THR A 160 -22.82 22.52 6.60
N LEU A 161 -23.52 22.77 7.71
CA LEU A 161 -24.97 22.65 7.77
C LEU A 161 -25.63 23.98 7.44
N CYS A 162 -26.39 23.99 6.36
CA CYS A 162 -27.12 25.17 5.87
C CYS A 162 -28.61 25.04 6.26
N GLN A 163 -29.23 26.14 6.70
CA GLN A 163 -30.64 26.15 7.11
C GLN A 163 -31.37 27.32 6.46
N ASN A 164 -32.61 27.11 6.00
CA ASN A 164 -33.44 28.20 5.48
C ASN A 164 -33.77 29.23 6.58
N CYS A 165 -33.79 30.50 6.20
CA CYS A 165 -34.25 31.56 7.08
C CYS A 165 -35.75 31.40 7.41
N PRO A 166 -36.17 31.65 8.66
CA PRO A 166 -37.57 31.67 9.01
C PRO A 166 -38.32 32.80 8.27
N PRO A 167 -39.64 32.67 8.07
CA PRO A 167 -40.45 33.70 7.43
C PRO A 167 -40.24 35.09 8.06
N GLY A 168 -40.11 36.13 7.22
CA GLY A 168 -39.85 37.50 7.67
C GLY A 168 -38.38 37.83 7.98
N THR A 169 -37.46 36.89 7.74
CA THR A 169 -36.01 37.11 7.85
C THR A 169 -35.29 36.66 6.59
N PHE A 170 -34.06 37.13 6.39
CA PHE A 170 -33.28 36.85 5.20
C PHE A 170 -31.77 36.93 5.47
N SER A 171 -31.02 36.14 4.70
CA SER A 171 -29.56 36.18 4.65
C SER A 171 -29.18 36.43 3.19
N PRO A 172 -28.62 37.61 2.85
CA PRO A 172 -28.41 38.02 1.46
C PRO A 172 -27.52 37.07 0.67
N ASN A 173 -26.38 36.69 1.26
CA ASN A 173 -25.34 35.94 0.57
C ASN A 173 -25.15 34.53 1.14
N GLY A 174 -26.03 34.07 2.04
CA GLY A 174 -25.86 32.77 2.68
C GLY A 174 -24.80 32.73 3.78
N THR A 175 -24.01 33.79 3.96
CA THR A 175 -22.83 33.79 4.85
C THR A 175 -23.14 34.07 6.32
N LEU A 176 -24.38 34.46 6.63
CA LEU A 176 -24.76 34.83 7.99
C LEU A 176 -25.01 33.58 8.84
N GLU A 177 -24.65 33.65 10.12
CA GLU A 177 -25.04 32.64 11.12
C GLU A 177 -26.47 32.86 11.62
N GLU A 178 -26.97 34.10 11.55
CA GLU A 178 -28.34 34.48 11.89
C GLU A 178 -28.98 35.31 10.76
N CYS A 179 -30.27 35.08 10.51
CA CYS A 179 -31.00 35.81 9.49
C CYS A 179 -31.45 37.17 10.00
N GLN A 180 -31.38 38.19 9.15
CA GLN A 180 -31.77 39.56 9.48
C GLN A 180 -33.22 39.80 9.08
N HIS A 181 -33.95 40.66 9.81
CA HIS A 181 -35.28 41.06 9.37
C HIS A 181 -35.22 41.86 8.06
N GLN A 182 -36.18 41.61 7.17
CA GLN A 182 -36.37 42.47 6.00
C GLN A 182 -37.01 43.78 6.47
N THR A 183 -36.24 44.87 6.45
CA THR A 183 -36.76 46.25 6.61
C THR A 183 -37.31 46.77 5.30
#